data_AF-A0A434Z666-F1
#
_entry.id   AF-A0A434Z666-F1
#
_cell.length_a   1.000
_cell.length_b   1.000
_cell.length_c   1.000
_cell.angle_alpha   90.00
_cell.angle_beta   90.00
_cell.angle_gamma   90.00
#
_symmetry.space_group_name_H-M   'P 1'
#
loop_
_entity.id
_entity.type
_entity.pdbx_description
1 polymer ?
#
loop_
_entity_poly.entity_id
_entity_poly.type
_entity_poly.pdbx_seq_one_letter_code
_entity_poly.pdbx_strand_id
1 'polypeptide(L)'
;MIFIGGSREIFELPEPVIARIGAIVAAEHGVLIGDASGADAEAQGLLAGYKYEHVGVFHAGKEPRNNLGDWAAYHVPSPEGARGYWVHAAKDREMARRADFGMMVWDGASPGTAVNVLRLAIANKPCVIYDLARG
;
A
#
# COMPACT_ATOMS: atom_id res chain seq x y z
N MET A 1 4.57 2.48 12.18
CA MET A 1 3.62 2.12 11.10
C MET A 1 4.33 2.10 9.76
N ILE A 2 4.09 1.10 8.91
CA ILE A 2 4.68 0.97 7.58
C ILE A 2 3.59 1.08 6.53
N PHE A 3 3.74 2.00 5.58
CA PHE A 3 2.86 2.06 4.42
C PHE A 3 3.37 1.10 3.35
N ILE A 4 2.62 0.03 3.10
CA ILE A 4 2.85 -0.89 2.00
C ILE A 4 1.90 -0.51 0.86
N GLY A 5 2.45 -0.33 -0.34
CA GLY A 5 1.65 -0.11 -1.53
C GLY A 5 2.38 -0.56 -2.79
N GLY A 6 1.70 -0.57 -3.92
CA GLY A 6 2.37 -0.85 -5.18
C GLY A 6 1.51 -0.73 -6.42
N SER A 7 2.09 -1.16 -7.54
CA SER A 7 1.42 -1.10 -8.84
C SER A 7 0.27 -2.09 -8.95
N ARG A 8 -0.76 -1.67 -9.69
CA ARG A 8 -1.99 -2.45 -9.90
C ARG A 8 -1.83 -3.64 -10.85
N GLU A 9 -0.74 -3.66 -11.62
CA GLU A 9 -0.44 -4.72 -12.60
C GLU A 9 0.52 -5.80 -12.05
N ILE A 10 0.87 -5.72 -10.75
CA ILE A 10 1.71 -6.73 -10.09
C ILE A 10 0.79 -7.72 -9.38
N PHE A 11 0.68 -8.94 -9.92
CA PHE A 11 -0.16 -10.01 -9.36
C PHE A 11 0.65 -11.16 -8.73
N GLU A 12 1.96 -10.96 -8.57
CA GLU A 12 2.85 -11.89 -7.89
C GLU A 12 3.95 -11.07 -7.21
N LEU A 13 4.11 -11.25 -5.90
CA LEU A 13 5.17 -10.57 -5.15
C LEU A 13 6.46 -11.37 -5.31
N PRO A 14 7.58 -10.73 -5.68
CA PRO A 14 8.87 -11.41 -5.78
C PRO A 14 9.35 -11.85 -4.37
N GLU A 15 10.18 -12.88 -4.29
CA GLU A 15 10.67 -13.42 -3.00
C GLU A 15 11.27 -12.35 -2.05
N PRO A 16 12.05 -11.35 -2.52
CA PRO A 16 12.57 -10.30 -1.62
C PRO A 16 11.47 -9.46 -0.95
N VAL A 17 10.33 -9.27 -1.63
CA VAL A 17 9.17 -8.55 -1.09
C VAL A 17 8.47 -9.43 -0.06
N ILE A 18 8.24 -10.71 -0.36
CA ILE A 18 7.64 -11.68 0.57
C ILE A 18 8.47 -11.76 1.86
N ALA A 19 9.79 -11.94 1.72
CA ALA A 19 10.71 -12.01 2.85
C ALA A 19 10.70 -10.73 3.69
N ARG A 20 10.55 -9.56 3.05
CA ARG A 20 10.44 -8.28 3.76
C ARG A 20 9.14 -8.16 4.53
N ILE A 21 8.02 -8.54 3.93
CA ILE A 21 6.72 -8.55 4.62
C ILE A 21 6.76 -9.54 5.80
N GLY A 22 7.34 -10.72 5.63
CA GLY A 22 7.56 -11.66 6.74
C GLY A 22 8.37 -11.06 7.89
N ALA A 23 9.42 -10.29 7.59
CA ALA A 23 10.19 -9.59 8.62
C ALA A 23 9.40 -8.46 9.30
N ILE A 24 8.53 -7.76 8.58
CA ILE A 24 7.62 -6.73 9.13
C ILE A 24 6.65 -7.38 10.13
N VAL A 25 6.09 -8.54 9.78
CA VAL A 25 5.19 -9.32 10.65
C VAL A 25 5.94 -9.82 11.89
N ALA A 26 7.13 -10.40 11.72
CA ALA A 26 7.93 -10.91 12.83
C ALA A 26 8.37 -9.82 13.82
N ALA A 27 8.50 -8.57 13.35
CA ALA A 27 8.81 -7.40 14.17
C ALA A 27 7.55 -6.69 14.71
N GLU A 28 6.36 -7.25 14.48
CA GLU A 28 5.05 -6.73 14.92
C GLU A 28 4.78 -5.26 14.52
N HIS A 29 5.34 -4.82 13.39
CA HIS A 29 5.12 -3.48 12.90
C HIS A 29 3.71 -3.32 12.31
N GLY A 30 2.98 -2.29 12.74
CA GLY A 30 1.66 -1.99 12.15
C GLY A 30 1.76 -1.60 10.67
N VAL A 31 0.86 -2.14 9.85
CA VAL A 31 0.80 -1.95 8.40
C VAL A 31 -0.38 -1.06 8.02
N LEU A 32 -0.13 -0.09 7.14
CA LEU A 32 -1.14 0.70 6.44
C LEU A 32 -1.11 0.26 4.98
N ILE A 33 -2.26 -0.12 4.42
CA ILE A 33 -2.34 -0.63 3.05
C ILE A 33 -3.59 -0.13 2.34
N GLY A 34 -3.50 0.04 1.02
CA GLY A 34 -4.63 0.40 0.19
C GLY A 34 -5.50 -0.79 -0.20
N ASP A 35 -6.69 -0.48 -0.71
CA ASP A 35 -7.64 -1.45 -1.27
C ASP A 35 -7.47 -1.66 -2.79
N ALA A 36 -6.29 -1.40 -3.38
CA ALA A 36 -6.13 -1.54 -4.84
C ALA A 36 -5.99 -3.01 -5.25
N SER A 37 -6.28 -3.31 -6.53
CA SER A 37 -5.84 -4.58 -7.13
C SER A 37 -4.31 -4.62 -7.28
N GLY A 38 -3.76 -5.78 -7.61
CA GLY A 38 -2.33 -5.94 -7.83
C GLY A 38 -1.55 -5.99 -6.52
N ALA A 39 -0.44 -5.26 -6.41
CA ALA A 39 0.50 -5.39 -5.31
C ALA A 39 -0.14 -5.21 -3.92
N ASP A 40 -1.09 -4.28 -3.78
CA ASP A 40 -1.85 -4.08 -2.54
C ASP A 40 -2.64 -5.35 -2.17
N ALA A 41 -3.38 -5.93 -3.12
CA ALA A 41 -4.16 -7.14 -2.89
C ALA A 41 -3.27 -8.37 -2.61
N GLU A 42 -2.15 -8.51 -3.32
CA GLU A 42 -1.20 -9.59 -3.06
C GLU A 42 -0.56 -9.48 -1.66
N ALA A 43 -0.18 -8.26 -1.26
CA ALA A 43 0.34 -8.02 0.08
C ALA A 43 -0.72 -8.26 1.17
N GLN A 44 -1.98 -7.88 0.93
CA GLN A 44 -3.09 -8.28 1.79
C GLN A 44 -3.21 -9.81 1.86
N GLY A 45 -3.18 -10.52 0.72
CA GLY A 45 -3.27 -11.98 0.71
C GLY A 45 -2.18 -12.64 1.56
N LEU A 46 -0.94 -12.15 1.45
CA LEU A 46 0.19 -12.63 2.24
C LEU A 46 0.00 -12.35 3.74
N LEU A 47 -0.38 -11.13 4.12
CA LEU A 47 -0.62 -10.74 5.51
C LEU A 47 -1.77 -11.55 6.14
N ALA A 48 -2.85 -11.78 5.38
CA ALA A 48 -3.97 -12.62 5.79
C ALA A 48 -3.55 -14.09 5.94
N GLY A 49 -2.70 -14.60 5.05
CA GLY A 49 -2.11 -15.93 5.15
C GLY A 49 -1.26 -16.11 6.41
N TYR A 50 -0.58 -15.06 6.86
CA TYR A 50 0.11 -15.02 8.16
C TYR A 50 -0.82 -14.80 9.36
N LYS A 51 -2.12 -14.61 9.14
CA LYS A 51 -3.10 -14.24 10.17
C LYS A 51 -2.69 -12.99 10.95
N TYR A 52 -2.06 -12.05 10.27
CA TYR A 52 -1.52 -10.86 10.92
C TYR A 52 -2.63 -9.84 11.19
N GLU A 53 -2.73 -9.35 12.43
CA GLU A 53 -3.86 -8.51 12.85
C GLU A 53 -3.54 -7.01 12.85
N HIS A 54 -2.25 -6.62 12.85
CA HIS A 54 -1.85 -5.21 12.93
C HIS A 54 -1.89 -4.51 11.56
N VAL A 55 -3.02 -4.59 10.86
CA VAL A 55 -3.22 -4.03 9.51
C VAL A 55 -4.40 -3.05 9.52
N GLY A 56 -4.25 -1.93 8.81
CA GLY A 56 -5.33 -0.99 8.52
C GLY A 56 -5.48 -0.77 7.02
N VAL A 57 -6.69 -1.03 6.49
CA VAL A 57 -6.98 -0.89 5.05
C VAL A 57 -7.61 0.47 4.77
N PHE A 58 -7.08 1.22 3.81
CA PHE A 58 -7.59 2.53 3.41
C PHE A 58 -8.30 2.47 2.06
N HIS A 59 -9.51 3.00 2.01
CA HIS A 59 -10.33 3.04 0.80
C HIS A 59 -11.01 4.40 0.62
N ALA A 60 -11.33 4.72 -0.64
CA ALA A 60 -12.00 5.97 -1.01
C ALA A 60 -13.47 5.79 -1.39
N GLY A 61 -13.82 4.60 -1.92
CA GLY A 61 -15.20 4.22 -2.22
C GLY A 61 -16.03 4.01 -0.97
N LYS A 62 -17.35 3.83 -1.12
CA LYS A 62 -18.26 3.54 0.00
C LYS A 62 -17.81 2.33 0.82
N GLU A 63 -17.28 1.33 0.14
CA GLU A 63 -16.71 0.12 0.70
C GLU A 63 -15.29 -0.10 0.13
N PRO A 64 -14.40 -0.83 0.83
CA PRO A 64 -13.13 -1.24 0.28
C PRO A 64 -13.34 -2.20 -0.90
N ARG A 65 -12.55 -2.02 -1.97
CA ARG A 65 -12.56 -2.98 -3.10
C ARG A 65 -12.03 -4.35 -2.70
N ASN A 66 -11.09 -4.38 -1.76
CA ASN A 66 -10.61 -5.59 -1.10
C ASN A 66 -10.22 -5.30 0.35
N ASN A 67 -10.44 -6.30 1.20
CA ASN A 67 -10.00 -6.38 2.59
C ASN A 67 -9.86 -7.87 2.94
N LEU A 68 -8.79 -8.50 2.48
CA LEU A 68 -8.70 -9.98 2.46
C LEU A 68 -8.51 -10.60 3.84
N GLY A 69 -8.09 -9.83 4.83
CA GLY A 69 -7.91 -10.29 6.21
C GLY A 69 -8.96 -9.78 7.19
N ASP A 70 -10.05 -9.20 6.72
CA ASP A 70 -11.13 -8.63 7.56
C ASP A 70 -10.63 -7.64 8.62
N TRP A 71 -9.70 -6.77 8.21
CA TRP A 71 -9.09 -5.78 9.11
C TRP A 71 -9.94 -4.51 9.25
N ALA A 72 -9.53 -3.64 10.16
CA ALA A 72 -10.09 -2.30 10.28
C ALA A 72 -9.98 -1.52 8.95
N ALA A 73 -11.13 -1.07 8.45
CA ALA A 73 -11.23 -0.26 7.24
C ALA A 73 -11.37 1.24 7.58
N TYR A 74 -10.55 2.06 6.94
CA TYR A 74 -10.51 3.51 7.10
C TYR A 74 -10.99 4.18 5.81
N HIS A 75 -12.23 4.66 5.85
CA HIS A 75 -12.80 5.42 4.73
C HIS A 75 -12.22 6.83 4.69
N VAL A 76 -11.60 7.19 3.56
CA VAL A 76 -11.11 8.54 3.28
C VAL A 76 -11.65 8.96 1.91
N PRO A 77 -12.75 9.72 1.85
CA PRO A 77 -13.45 10.01 0.61
C PRO A 77 -12.59 10.84 -0.35
N SER A 78 -12.80 10.63 -1.64
CA SER A 78 -12.15 11.42 -2.69
C SER A 78 -12.58 12.88 -2.63
N PRO A 79 -11.70 13.83 -3.00
CA PRO A 79 -12.11 15.20 -3.24
C PRO A 79 -13.20 15.27 -4.32
N GLU A 80 -14.09 16.25 -4.20
CA GLU A 80 -15.15 16.46 -5.19
C GLU A 80 -14.56 16.69 -6.59
N GLY A 81 -15.11 16.00 -7.60
CA GLY A 81 -14.65 16.10 -8.98
C GLY A 81 -13.35 15.35 -9.31
N ALA A 82 -12.76 14.60 -8.37
CA ALA A 82 -11.56 13.81 -8.63
C ALA A 82 -11.81 12.74 -9.71
N ARG A 83 -10.85 12.57 -10.63
CA ARG A 83 -10.92 11.58 -11.73
C ARG A 83 -9.64 10.76 -11.81
N GLY A 84 -9.76 9.52 -12.29
CA GLY A 84 -8.63 8.60 -12.45
C GLY A 84 -7.91 8.34 -11.11
N TYR A 85 -6.58 8.36 -11.12
CA TYR A 85 -5.79 8.13 -9.91
C TYR A 85 -6.09 9.12 -8.77
N TRP A 86 -6.47 10.36 -9.08
CA TRP A 86 -6.76 11.38 -8.07
C TRP A 86 -7.91 11.02 -7.13
N VAL A 87 -8.79 10.09 -7.54
CA VAL A 87 -9.84 9.51 -6.68
C VAL A 87 -9.22 8.88 -5.43
N HIS A 88 -8.02 8.31 -5.53
CA HIS A 88 -7.34 7.63 -4.43
C HIS A 88 -6.32 8.51 -3.71
N ALA A 89 -6.06 9.72 -4.20
CA ALA A 89 -5.00 10.57 -3.67
C ALA A 89 -5.19 10.99 -2.21
N ALA A 90 -6.43 11.20 -1.76
CA ALA A 90 -6.72 11.61 -0.38
C ALA A 90 -6.39 10.49 0.62
N LYS A 91 -6.87 9.26 0.35
CA LYS A 91 -6.55 8.09 1.17
C LYS A 91 -5.06 7.77 1.19
N ASP A 92 -4.39 7.88 0.04
CA ASP A 92 -2.96 7.61 -0.09
C ASP A 92 -2.12 8.65 0.67
N ARG A 93 -2.54 9.92 0.62
CA ARG A 93 -1.93 10.99 1.42
C ARG A 93 -2.08 10.72 2.90
N GLU A 94 -3.22 10.21 3.35
CA GLU A 94 -3.44 9.89 4.76
C GLU A 94 -2.57 8.70 5.21
N MET A 95 -2.43 7.65 4.39
CA MET A 95 -1.49 6.56 4.65
C MET A 95 -0.06 7.07 4.76
N ALA A 96 0.40 7.85 3.78
CA ALA A 96 1.75 8.44 3.81
C ALA A 96 1.95 9.38 5.02
N ARG A 97 0.91 10.09 5.47
CA ARG A 97 0.96 10.97 6.65
C ARG A 97 1.10 10.17 7.95
N ARG A 98 0.42 9.03 8.09
CA ARG A 98 0.45 8.17 9.29
C ARG A 98 1.64 7.21 9.36
N ALA A 99 2.26 6.90 8.23
CA ALA A 99 3.40 6.00 8.17
C ALA A 99 4.67 6.63 8.77
N ASP A 100 5.56 5.81 9.29
CA ASP A 100 6.93 6.21 9.65
C ASP A 100 7.91 5.79 8.54
N PHE A 101 7.57 4.71 7.81
CA PHE A 101 8.34 4.13 6.72
C PHE A 101 7.41 3.76 5.56
N GLY A 102 7.95 3.77 4.35
CA GLY A 102 7.28 3.25 3.15
C GLY A 102 7.96 2.02 2.56
N MET A 103 7.15 1.16 1.98
CA MET A 103 7.58 0.04 1.15
C MET A 103 6.72 0.01 -0.10
N MET A 104 7.33 0.24 -1.26
CA MET A 104 6.65 0.33 -2.54
C MET A 104 7.10 -0.78 -3.48
N VAL A 105 6.17 -1.59 -3.99
CA VAL A 105 6.44 -2.56 -5.06
C VAL A 105 6.02 -1.95 -6.39
N TRP A 106 6.98 -1.64 -7.25
CA TRP A 106 6.75 -0.77 -8.39
C TRP A 106 7.20 -1.40 -9.71
N ASP A 107 6.33 -1.34 -10.71
CA ASP A 107 6.59 -1.79 -12.10
C ASP A 107 7.28 -0.71 -12.97
N GLY A 108 7.65 0.43 -12.38
CA GLY A 108 8.19 1.59 -13.10
C GLY A 108 7.16 2.42 -13.88
N ALA A 109 5.92 1.94 -14.01
CA ALA A 109 4.89 2.56 -14.85
C ALA A 109 3.77 3.23 -14.05
N SER A 110 3.41 2.69 -12.88
CA SER A 110 2.30 3.19 -12.07
C SER A 110 2.53 4.63 -11.58
N PRO A 111 1.76 5.63 -12.07
CA PRO A 111 1.89 7.00 -11.59
C PRO A 111 1.48 7.14 -10.12
N GLY A 112 0.54 6.30 -9.66
CA GLY A 112 0.09 6.33 -8.28
C GLY A 112 1.16 5.92 -7.29
N THR A 113 1.90 4.85 -7.63
CA THR A 113 3.03 4.38 -6.83
C THR A 113 4.14 5.42 -6.77
N ALA A 114 4.47 6.05 -7.92
CA ALA A 114 5.45 7.12 -7.97
C ALA A 114 5.08 8.32 -7.08
N VAL A 115 3.80 8.73 -7.09
CA VAL A 115 3.31 9.80 -6.22
C VAL A 115 3.38 9.40 -4.74
N ASN A 116 3.14 8.13 -4.39
CA ASN A 116 3.29 7.65 -3.01
C ASN A 116 4.74 7.72 -2.53
N VAL A 117 5.70 7.33 -3.38
CA VAL A 117 7.13 7.51 -3.10
C VAL A 117 7.45 9.00 -2.86
N LEU A 118 6.98 9.90 -3.73
CA LEU A 118 7.20 11.34 -3.59
C LEU A 118 6.59 11.90 -2.31
N ARG A 119 5.39 11.46 -1.92
CA ARG A 119 4.74 11.89 -0.67
C ARG A 119 5.57 11.51 0.56
N LEU A 120 6.12 10.31 0.59
CA LEU A 120 6.99 9.85 1.67
C LEU A 120 8.31 10.64 1.69
N ALA A 121 8.92 10.84 0.53
CA ALA A 121 10.15 11.62 0.38
C ALA A 121 9.98 13.07 0.87
N ILE A 122 8.92 13.76 0.44
CA ILE A 122 8.60 15.14 0.88
C ILE A 122 8.39 15.19 2.40
N ALA A 123 7.84 14.14 2.99
CA ALA A 123 7.65 14.02 4.43
C ALA A 123 8.91 13.59 5.20
N ASN A 124 10.07 13.45 4.54
CA ASN A 124 11.32 12.92 5.08
C ASN A 124 11.16 11.52 5.71
N LYS A 125 10.32 10.67 5.12
CA LYS A 125 10.07 9.30 5.57
C LYS A 125 10.84 8.33 4.68
N PRO A 126 11.70 7.47 5.25
CA PRO A 126 12.44 6.49 4.45
C PRO A 126 11.48 5.57 3.69
N CYS A 127 11.77 5.33 2.41
CA CYS A 127 10.97 4.48 1.55
C CYS A 127 11.89 3.49 0.83
N VAL A 128 11.60 2.20 0.97
CA VAL A 128 12.23 1.15 0.17
C VAL A 128 11.37 0.92 -1.07
N ILE A 129 12.01 0.85 -2.24
CA ILE A 129 11.34 0.57 -3.50
C ILE A 129 11.85 -0.77 -4.02
N TYR A 130 10.94 -1.69 -4.28
CA TYR A 130 11.20 -2.93 -5.00
C TYR A 130 10.84 -2.69 -6.46
N ASP A 131 11.87 -2.45 -7.27
CA ASP A 131 11.73 -2.18 -8.69
C ASP A 131 11.59 -3.49 -9.47
N LEU A 132 10.46 -3.62 -10.17
CA LEU A 132 10.11 -4.72 -11.06
C LEU A 132 10.08 -4.27 -12.53
N ALA A 133 10.49 -3.04 -12.82
CA ALA A 133 10.65 -2.58 -14.19
C ALA A 133 11.64 -3.50 -14.92
N ARG A 134 11.21 -4.03 -16.06
CA ARG A 134 12.12 -4.68 -16.99
C ARG A 134 12.81 -3.57 -17.78
N GLY A 135 14.11 -3.40 -17.55
CA GLY A 135 14.97 -2.52 -18.36
C GLY A 135 15.01 -2.93 -19.82
#